data_AF-A0A497YL42-F1
#
_entry.id   AF-A0A497YL42-F1
#
_cell.length_a   1.000
_cell.length_b   1.000
_cell.length_c   1.000
_cell.angle_alpha   90.00
_cell.angle_beta   90.00
_cell.angle_gamma   90.00
#
_symmetry.space_group_name_H-M   'P 1'
#
loop_
_entity.id
_entity.type
_entity.pdbx_description
1 polymer ?
#
loop_
_entity_poly.entity_id
_entity_poly.type
_entity_poly.pdbx_seq_one_letter_code
_entity_poly.pdbx_strand_id
1 'polypeptide(L)'
;MHHQTISPSRKFQNFNDAANQILNMLSKQMDINTLFIAENDGKTNTIKKAFNRHEELVVEDSQSPLDQTFCSLAINYGQEPLLIEDISKDDNAGKLEISAQFGNGAFIGIPIYYESGEVYGTICGLDKHPVSFTEEQQEMFEMMSSLLSYILELDKAQKEIQTLSSPLVPLSDEISILPIIGHITLERAYQLIEDVVMKASEGIDFLILDFSGITQIDPRIEEPLLDLIKALKIMGITPIITGILPTMAMNVPHFAHSLKGERMEATLKIAIEQLGFELTKKNEFANSRWK
;
A
#
# COMPACT_ATOMS: atom_id res chain seq x y z
N MET A 1 -27.48 -3.70 -34.23
CA MET A 1 -26.27 -4.24 -33.59
C MET A 1 -25.78 -3.22 -32.57
N HIS A 2 -26.07 -3.42 -31.29
CA HIS A 2 -25.58 -2.56 -30.22
C HIS A 2 -24.22 -3.07 -29.77
N HIS A 3 -23.16 -2.32 -30.10
CA HIS A 3 -21.86 -2.55 -29.47
C HIS A 3 -21.95 -2.08 -28.02
N GLN A 4 -21.92 -3.04 -27.09
CA GLN A 4 -21.60 -2.79 -25.71
C GLN A 4 -20.18 -2.27 -25.64
N THR A 5 -20.04 -1.06 -25.11
CA THR A 5 -18.76 -0.49 -24.68
C THR A 5 -18.13 -1.44 -23.67
N ILE A 6 -16.99 -2.01 -24.04
CA ILE A 6 -16.11 -2.77 -23.14
C ILE A 6 -15.77 -1.83 -21.99
N SER A 7 -16.26 -2.14 -20.79
CA SER A 7 -15.90 -1.40 -19.57
C SER A 7 -14.38 -1.46 -19.39
N PRO A 8 -13.72 -0.36 -18.98
CA PRO A 8 -12.28 -0.40 -18.74
C PRO A 8 -11.97 -1.51 -17.74
N SER A 9 -10.97 -2.34 -18.05
CA SER A 9 -10.47 -3.38 -17.16
C SER A 9 -10.30 -2.82 -15.76
N ARG A 10 -11.10 -3.26 -14.79
CA ARG A 10 -10.97 -2.81 -13.40
C ARG A 10 -9.60 -3.26 -12.88
N LYS A 11 -8.70 -2.31 -12.64
CA LYS A 11 -7.41 -2.56 -12.00
C LYS A 11 -7.58 -2.39 -10.49
N PHE A 12 -7.02 -3.29 -9.70
CA PHE A 12 -6.85 -3.09 -8.26
C PHE A 12 -5.66 -2.16 -8.04
N GLN A 13 -5.82 -1.10 -7.25
CA GLN A 13 -4.72 -0.17 -6.96
C GLN A 13 -3.93 -0.57 -5.70
N ASN A 14 -4.60 -1.21 -4.74
CA ASN A 14 -4.07 -1.69 -3.47
C ASN A 14 -4.99 -2.81 -2.92
N PHE A 15 -4.59 -3.42 -1.79
CA PHE A 15 -5.35 -4.49 -1.14
C PHE A 15 -6.78 -4.07 -0.73
N ASN A 16 -6.96 -2.86 -0.19
CA ASN A 16 -8.27 -2.38 0.26
C ASN A 16 -9.28 -2.23 -0.88
N ASP A 17 -8.83 -1.79 -2.06
CA ASP A 17 -9.67 -1.68 -3.26
C ASP A 17 -10.10 -3.05 -3.77
N ALA A 18 -9.21 -4.05 -3.70
CA ALA A 18 -9.52 -5.41 -4.07
C ALA A 18 -10.51 -6.05 -3.10
N ALA A 19 -10.26 -5.92 -1.80
CA ALA A 19 -11.14 -6.34 -0.72
C ALA A 19 -12.57 -5.84 -0.94
N ASN A 20 -12.74 -4.54 -1.17
CA ASN A 20 -14.05 -3.93 -1.44
C ASN A 20 -14.75 -4.51 -2.67
N GLN A 21 -14.03 -4.69 -3.78
CA GLN A 21 -14.60 -5.22 -5.01
C GLN A 21 -15.02 -6.69 -4.87
N ILE A 22 -14.22 -7.47 -4.16
CA ILE A 22 -14.49 -8.87 -3.87
C ILE A 22 -15.73 -9.02 -2.99
N LEU A 23 -15.84 -8.24 -1.90
CA LEU A 23 -17.03 -8.25 -1.04
C LEU A 23 -18.29 -7.86 -1.82
N ASN A 24 -18.21 -6.85 -2.70
CA ASN A 24 -19.32 -6.45 -3.57
C ASN A 24 -19.67 -7.49 -4.66
N MET A 25 -18.72 -8.35 -5.04
CA MET A 25 -18.99 -9.45 -5.96
C MET A 25 -19.70 -10.59 -5.23
N LEU A 26 -19.18 -10.99 -4.07
CA LEU A 26 -19.78 -12.01 -3.20
C LEU A 26 -21.21 -11.64 -2.79
N SER A 27 -21.46 -10.36 -2.47
CA SER A 27 -22.80 -9.90 -2.07
C SER A 27 -23.85 -10.01 -3.18
N LYS A 28 -23.44 -10.09 -4.45
CA LYS A 28 -24.37 -10.27 -5.57
C LYS A 28 -24.73 -11.73 -5.83
N GLN A 29 -23.86 -12.64 -5.40
CA GLN A 29 -24.01 -14.08 -5.61
C GLN A 29 -24.61 -14.79 -4.40
N MET A 30 -24.58 -14.14 -3.23
CA MET A 30 -25.06 -14.72 -1.97
C MET A 30 -26.04 -13.78 -1.30
N ASP A 31 -27.17 -14.33 -0.85
CA ASP A 31 -28.14 -13.61 -0.04
C ASP A 31 -27.78 -13.72 1.45
N ILE A 32 -26.58 -13.23 1.78
CA ILE A 32 -26.11 -13.08 3.15
C ILE A 32 -26.13 -11.59 3.52
N ASN A 33 -26.45 -11.29 4.77
CA ASN A 33 -26.54 -9.91 5.24
C ASN A 33 -25.16 -9.24 5.27
N THR A 34 -24.15 -9.90 5.85
CA THR A 34 -22.85 -9.29 6.09
C THR A 34 -21.73 -10.10 5.46
N LEU A 35 -20.83 -9.42 4.77
CA LEU A 35 -19.57 -9.95 4.24
C LEU A 35 -18.44 -9.05 4.69
N PHE A 36 -17.33 -9.60 5.14
CA PHE A 36 -16.22 -8.79 5.66
C PHE A 36 -14.87 -9.47 5.49
N ILE A 37 -13.82 -8.64 5.56
CA ILE A 37 -12.44 -9.08 5.68
C ILE A 37 -11.90 -8.59 7.01
N ALA A 38 -11.35 -9.52 7.78
CA ALA A 38 -10.73 -9.24 9.06
C ALA A 38 -9.23 -9.51 8.99
N GLU A 39 -8.43 -8.61 9.53
CA GLU A 39 -6.99 -8.75 9.73
C GLU A 39 -6.73 -9.26 11.14
N ASN A 40 -5.76 -10.16 11.30
CA ASN A 40 -5.41 -10.74 12.59
C ASN A 40 -3.92 -10.60 12.88
N ASP A 41 -3.59 -10.06 14.05
CA ASP A 41 -2.21 -9.94 14.55
C ASP A 41 -1.82 -11.09 15.53
N GLY A 42 -2.65 -12.14 15.57
CA GLY A 42 -2.53 -13.27 16.48
C GLY A 42 -3.16 -13.05 17.86
N LYS A 43 -3.63 -11.85 18.18
CA LYS A 43 -4.34 -11.52 19.44
C LYS A 43 -5.65 -10.78 19.21
N THR A 44 -5.66 -9.91 18.21
CA THR A 44 -6.72 -8.95 17.90
C THR A 44 -7.19 -9.20 16.49
N ASN A 45 -8.51 -9.31 16.35
CA ASN A 45 -9.20 -9.36 15.08
C ASN A 45 -9.74 -7.95 14.76
N THR A 46 -9.27 -7.36 13.66
CA THR A 46 -9.68 -6.03 13.22
C THR A 46 -10.47 -6.13 11.92
N ILE A 47 -11.67 -5.58 11.87
CA ILE A 47 -12.48 -5.54 10.64
C ILE A 47 -11.91 -4.51 9.69
N LYS A 48 -11.30 -4.93 8.57
CA LYS A 48 -10.69 -4.02 7.60
C LYS A 48 -11.69 -3.50 6.58
N LYS A 49 -12.58 -4.38 6.14
CA LYS A 49 -13.66 -4.03 5.21
C LYS A 49 -14.92 -4.80 5.48
N ALA A 50 -16.06 -4.13 5.31
CA ALA A 50 -17.36 -4.71 5.56
C ALA A 50 -18.38 -4.25 4.51
N PHE A 51 -19.20 -5.20 4.09
CA PHE A 51 -20.44 -4.99 3.37
C PHE A 51 -21.58 -5.45 4.27
N ASN A 52 -22.53 -4.57 4.57
CA ASN A 52 -23.74 -4.88 5.33
C ASN A 52 -24.96 -4.54 4.45
N ARG A 53 -25.87 -5.49 4.25
CA ARG A 53 -27.02 -5.34 3.34
C ARG A 53 -28.20 -4.63 3.99
N HIS A 54 -28.67 -5.16 5.11
CA HIS A 54 -29.88 -4.70 5.80
C HIS A 54 -29.60 -4.23 7.22
N GLU A 55 -28.78 -4.99 7.94
CA GLU A 55 -28.36 -4.67 9.30
C GLU A 55 -26.83 -4.57 9.39
N GLU A 56 -26.31 -3.62 10.17
CA GLU A 56 -24.89 -3.51 10.46
C GLU A 56 -24.50 -4.53 11.54
N LEU A 57 -24.05 -5.71 11.12
CA LEU A 57 -23.60 -6.76 12.04
C LEU A 57 -22.13 -6.61 12.44
N VAL A 58 -21.33 -5.98 11.58
CA VAL A 58 -19.92 -5.67 11.83
C VAL A 58 -19.63 -4.25 11.35
N VAL A 59 -18.74 -3.56 12.07
CA VAL A 59 -18.35 -2.18 11.80
C VAL A 59 -16.89 -2.16 11.33
N GLU A 60 -16.57 -1.43 10.27
CA GLU A 60 -15.17 -1.25 9.85
C GLU A 60 -14.34 -0.62 10.98
N ASP A 61 -13.07 -1.01 11.06
CA ASP A 61 -12.09 -0.62 12.08
C ASP A 61 -12.41 -1.08 13.52
N SER A 62 -13.53 -1.77 13.74
CA SER A 62 -13.81 -2.41 15.02
C SER A 62 -12.80 -3.52 15.32
N GLN A 63 -12.48 -3.68 16.60
CA GLN A 63 -11.51 -4.64 17.10
C GLN A 63 -12.16 -5.57 18.12
N SER A 64 -11.75 -6.83 18.12
CA SER A 64 -12.19 -7.82 19.10
C SER A 64 -11.05 -8.77 19.44
N PRO A 65 -11.00 -9.35 20.66
CA PRO A 65 -10.07 -10.42 20.98
C PRO A 65 -10.27 -11.58 19.99
N LEU A 66 -9.19 -12.02 19.33
CA LEU A 66 -9.25 -13.02 18.26
C LEU A 66 -9.94 -14.30 18.75
N ASP A 67 -9.56 -14.78 19.93
CA ASP A 67 -10.10 -15.98 20.58
C ASP A 67 -11.61 -15.91 20.89
N GLN A 68 -12.23 -14.74 20.79
CA GLN A 68 -13.66 -14.52 20.96
C GLN A 68 -14.41 -14.29 19.62
N THR A 69 -13.77 -14.52 18.47
CA THR A 69 -14.37 -14.32 17.14
C THR A 69 -14.58 -15.62 16.38
N PHE A 70 -15.58 -15.66 15.50
CA PHE A 70 -15.75 -16.77 14.55
C PHE A 70 -14.55 -16.89 13.58
N CYS A 71 -13.84 -15.79 13.32
CA CYS A 71 -12.62 -15.79 12.51
C CYS A 71 -11.55 -16.71 13.11
N SER A 72 -11.42 -16.78 14.44
CA SER A 72 -10.50 -17.73 15.08
C SER A 72 -10.84 -19.18 14.76
N LEU A 73 -12.14 -19.51 14.67
CA LEU A 73 -12.56 -20.87 14.34
C LEU A 73 -12.15 -21.20 12.91
N ALA A 74 -12.33 -20.28 11.95
CA ALA A 74 -11.91 -20.48 10.57
C ALA A 74 -10.39 -20.68 10.47
N ILE A 75 -9.60 -19.88 11.18
CA ILE A 75 -8.14 -20.01 11.24
C ILE A 75 -7.72 -21.37 11.80
N ASN A 76 -8.37 -21.81 12.88
CA ASN A 76 -8.07 -23.09 13.53
C ASN A 76 -8.56 -24.30 12.72
N TYR A 77 -9.55 -24.11 11.85
CA TYR A 77 -10.08 -25.15 10.97
C TYR A 77 -9.10 -25.51 9.86
N GLY A 78 -8.33 -24.53 9.37
CA GLY A 78 -7.22 -24.75 8.44
C GLY A 78 -7.40 -24.05 7.10
N GLN A 79 -7.01 -24.72 6.01
CA GLN A 79 -7.08 -24.14 4.66
C GLN A 79 -8.47 -24.28 4.01
N GLU A 80 -9.29 -25.19 4.52
CA GLU A 80 -10.64 -25.43 4.04
C GLU A 80 -11.61 -24.36 4.58
N PRO A 81 -12.73 -24.08 3.88
CA PRO A 81 -13.77 -23.21 4.39
C PRO A 81 -14.43 -23.76 5.65
N LEU A 82 -14.49 -22.94 6.70
CA LEU A 82 -15.35 -23.23 7.84
C LEU A 82 -16.78 -22.78 7.52
N LEU A 83 -17.72 -23.72 7.60
CA LEU A 83 -19.13 -23.49 7.32
C LEU A 83 -19.94 -23.81 8.58
N ILE A 84 -20.69 -22.82 9.05
CA ILE A 84 -21.59 -22.93 10.20
C ILE A 84 -22.96 -22.46 9.73
N GLU A 85 -23.85 -23.41 9.41
CA GLU A 85 -25.20 -23.07 8.93
C GLU A 85 -26.14 -22.63 10.06
N ASP A 86 -25.83 -23.01 11.31
CA ASP A 86 -26.58 -22.64 12.51
C ASP A 86 -25.64 -22.58 13.72
N ILE A 87 -25.27 -21.35 14.13
CA ILE A 87 -24.35 -21.06 15.23
C ILE A 87 -24.82 -21.71 16.54
N SER A 88 -26.13 -21.84 16.76
CA SER A 88 -26.68 -22.41 18.00
C SER A 88 -26.48 -23.92 18.10
N LYS A 89 -26.14 -24.59 16.99
CA LYS A 89 -25.90 -26.03 16.91
C LYS A 89 -24.42 -26.39 16.80
N ASP A 90 -23.53 -25.41 16.64
CA ASP A 90 -22.10 -25.65 16.54
C ASP A 90 -21.42 -25.59 17.92
N ASP A 91 -20.76 -26.68 18.32
CA ASP A 91 -20.15 -26.84 19.64
C ASP A 91 -18.99 -25.87 19.91
N ASN A 92 -18.34 -25.35 18.87
CA ASN A 92 -17.21 -24.44 19.02
C ASN A 92 -17.68 -22.98 18.94
N ALA A 93 -18.56 -22.68 17.99
CA ALA A 93 -19.19 -21.37 17.85
C ALA A 93 -20.00 -21.02 19.10
N GLY A 94 -20.81 -21.95 19.62
CA GLY A 94 -21.65 -21.70 20.79
C GLY A 94 -20.89 -21.35 22.08
N LYS A 95 -19.57 -21.57 22.13
CA LYS A 95 -18.72 -21.22 23.28
C LYS A 95 -18.19 -19.78 23.24
N LEU A 96 -18.21 -19.13 22.08
CA LEU A 96 -17.72 -17.77 21.93
C LEU A 96 -18.71 -16.78 22.54
N GLU A 97 -18.22 -15.78 23.27
CA GLU A 97 -19.08 -14.75 23.87
C GLU A 97 -19.91 -14.00 22.82
N ILE A 98 -19.36 -13.84 21.61
CA ILE A 98 -20.00 -13.13 20.51
C ILE A 98 -21.25 -13.85 19.98
N SER A 99 -21.36 -15.16 20.17
CA SER A 99 -22.46 -15.98 19.65
C SER A 99 -23.82 -15.62 20.23
N ALA A 100 -23.86 -15.06 21.45
CA ALA A 100 -25.09 -14.57 22.06
C ALA A 100 -25.79 -13.47 21.24
N GLN A 101 -25.04 -12.75 20.39
CA GLN A 101 -25.57 -11.67 19.55
C GLN A 101 -26.16 -12.19 18.22
N PHE A 102 -25.79 -13.40 17.81
CA PHE A 102 -26.15 -13.98 16.51
C PHE A 102 -27.12 -15.16 16.60
N GLY A 103 -27.31 -15.75 17.78
CA GLY A 103 -28.34 -16.76 18.02
C GLY A 103 -28.17 -17.98 17.12
N ASN A 104 -29.18 -18.27 16.29
CA ASN A 104 -29.15 -19.34 15.29
C ASN A 104 -28.69 -18.88 13.90
N GLY A 105 -27.93 -17.78 13.84
CA GLY A 105 -27.35 -17.26 12.61
C GLY A 105 -26.37 -18.21 11.93
N ALA A 106 -25.77 -17.76 10.85
CA ALA A 106 -24.84 -18.54 10.05
C ALA A 106 -23.52 -17.80 9.84
N PHE A 107 -22.44 -18.56 9.65
CA PHE A 107 -21.10 -18.05 9.41
C PHE A 107 -20.38 -18.89 8.36
N ILE A 108 -19.69 -18.22 7.44
CA ILE A 108 -18.69 -18.81 6.55
C ILE A 108 -17.39 -18.04 6.73
N GLY A 109 -16.27 -18.75 6.85
CA GLY A 109 -14.96 -18.12 6.99
C GLY A 109 -13.86 -18.90 6.31
N ILE A 110 -13.02 -18.19 5.56
CA ILE A 110 -11.82 -18.73 4.93
C ILE A 110 -10.62 -17.89 5.34
N PRO A 111 -9.53 -18.50 5.82
CA PRO A 111 -8.31 -17.77 6.08
C PRO A 111 -7.63 -17.25 4.81
N ILE A 112 -7.06 -16.06 4.91
CA ILE A 112 -6.21 -15.44 3.91
C ILE A 112 -4.77 -15.59 4.42
N TYR A 113 -3.88 -16.12 3.58
CA TYR A 113 -2.51 -16.42 3.95
C TYR A 113 -1.52 -15.52 3.22
N TYR A 114 -0.40 -15.24 3.88
CA TYR A 114 0.83 -14.83 3.21
C TYR A 114 1.48 -16.05 2.51
N GLU A 115 2.37 -15.79 1.55
CA GLU A 115 3.21 -16.81 0.91
C GLU A 115 4.10 -17.56 1.93
N SER A 116 4.41 -16.93 3.07
CA SER A 116 5.13 -17.56 4.17
C SER A 116 4.33 -18.67 4.88
N GLY A 117 3.03 -18.76 4.61
CA GLY A 117 2.08 -19.62 5.34
C GLY A 117 1.54 -18.99 6.63
N GLU A 118 1.97 -17.77 6.98
CA GLU A 118 1.37 -17.02 8.07
C GLU A 118 -0.03 -16.54 7.70
N VAL A 119 -0.94 -16.52 8.68
CA VAL A 119 -2.31 -16.04 8.49
C VAL A 119 -2.30 -14.52 8.51
N TYR A 120 -2.75 -13.90 7.42
CA TYR A 120 -3.06 -12.48 7.40
C TYR A 120 -4.36 -12.18 8.16
N GLY A 121 -5.36 -13.02 7.94
CA GLY A 121 -6.72 -12.73 8.35
C GLY A 121 -7.73 -13.70 7.78
N THR A 122 -8.97 -13.26 7.63
CA THR A 122 -10.06 -14.07 7.06
C THR A 122 -10.93 -13.25 6.12
N ILE A 123 -11.52 -13.91 5.11
CA ILE A 123 -12.69 -13.43 4.40
C ILE A 123 -13.90 -14.20 4.93
N CYS A 124 -14.95 -13.48 5.32
CA CYS A 124 -16.07 -14.03 6.05
C CYS A 124 -17.42 -13.56 5.53
N GLY A 125 -18.43 -14.39 5.76
CA GLY A 125 -19.85 -14.06 5.66
C GLY A 125 -20.55 -14.36 6.98
N LEU A 126 -21.50 -13.52 7.37
CA LEU A 126 -22.23 -13.61 8.63
C LEU A 126 -23.69 -13.20 8.44
N ASP A 127 -24.59 -13.96 9.07
CA ASP A 127 -26.01 -13.69 9.11
C ASP A 127 -26.60 -13.96 10.51
N LYS A 128 -27.75 -13.35 10.80
CA LYS A 128 -28.54 -13.64 12.02
C LYS A 128 -29.55 -14.76 11.82
N HIS A 129 -29.70 -15.26 10.60
CA HIS A 129 -30.54 -16.39 10.28
C HIS A 129 -29.71 -17.57 9.76
N PRO A 130 -30.21 -18.81 9.90
CA PRO A 130 -29.56 -19.97 9.30
C PRO A 130 -29.45 -19.81 7.79
N VAL A 131 -28.29 -20.18 7.23
CA VAL A 131 -28.00 -20.16 5.79
C VAL A 131 -27.32 -21.47 5.43
N SER A 132 -27.79 -22.12 4.37
CA SER A 132 -27.08 -23.25 3.79
C SER A 132 -26.18 -22.78 2.65
N PHE A 133 -24.94 -23.26 2.64
CA PHE A 133 -23.91 -22.84 1.69
C PHE A 133 -23.74 -23.88 0.58
N THR A 134 -23.94 -23.48 -0.68
CA THR A 134 -23.74 -24.38 -1.82
C THR A 134 -22.24 -24.60 -2.09
N GLU A 135 -21.89 -25.70 -2.75
CA GLU A 135 -20.50 -25.96 -3.18
C GLU A 135 -19.95 -24.80 -4.03
N GLU A 136 -20.76 -24.25 -4.95
CA GLU A 136 -20.38 -23.09 -5.77
C GLU A 136 -20.04 -21.85 -4.93
N GLN A 137 -20.76 -21.61 -3.83
CA GLN A 137 -20.47 -20.50 -2.92
C GLN A 137 -19.17 -20.72 -2.14
N GLN A 138 -18.90 -21.96 -1.75
CA GLN A 138 -17.67 -22.35 -1.07
C GLN A 138 -16.46 -22.16 -2.00
N GLU A 139 -16.52 -22.72 -3.21
CA GLU A 139 -15.49 -22.57 -4.25
C GLU A 139 -15.24 -21.08 -4.57
N MET A 140 -16.31 -20.27 -4.64
CA MET A 140 -16.17 -18.84 -4.88
C MET A 140 -15.41 -18.15 -3.74
N PHE A 141 -15.71 -18.46 -2.49
CA PHE A 141 -15.00 -17.91 -1.33
C PHE A 141 -13.51 -18.33 -1.34
N GLU A 142 -13.19 -19.58 -1.67
CA GLU A 142 -11.81 -20.08 -1.78
C GLU A 142 -11.02 -19.35 -2.87
N MET A 143 -11.64 -19.19 -4.04
CA MET A 143 -11.05 -18.47 -5.17
C MET A 143 -10.83 -17.00 -4.83
N MET A 144 -11.75 -16.38 -4.10
CA MET A 144 -11.59 -15.00 -3.63
C MET A 144 -10.50 -14.87 -2.56
N SER A 145 -10.38 -15.82 -1.62
CA SER A 145 -9.28 -15.83 -0.65
C SER A 145 -7.92 -15.99 -1.33
N SER A 146 -7.83 -16.89 -2.32
CA SER A 146 -6.61 -17.08 -3.12
C SER A 146 -6.23 -15.81 -3.88
N LEU A 147 -7.21 -15.13 -4.49
CA LEU A 147 -6.98 -13.85 -5.18
C LEU A 147 -6.54 -12.75 -4.20
N LEU A 148 -7.15 -12.67 -3.01
CA LEU A 148 -6.76 -11.72 -1.97
C LEU A 148 -5.34 -11.98 -1.49
N SER A 149 -4.96 -13.24 -1.28
CA SER A 149 -3.61 -13.62 -0.88
C SER A 149 -2.56 -13.16 -1.90
N TYR A 150 -2.84 -13.36 -3.20
CA TYR A 150 -1.97 -12.87 -4.27
C TYR A 150 -1.86 -11.34 -4.31
N ILE A 151 -2.99 -10.63 -4.17
CA ILE A 151 -3.00 -9.16 -4.17
C ILE A 151 -2.30 -8.60 -2.93
N LEU A 152 -2.45 -9.26 -1.78
CA LEU A 152 -1.79 -8.89 -0.53
C LEU A 152 -0.27 -8.92 -0.69
N GLU A 153 0.29 -9.97 -1.30
CA GLU A 153 1.72 -10.07 -1.56
C GLU A 153 2.22 -9.04 -2.57
N LEU A 154 1.45 -8.77 -3.63
CA LEU A 154 1.79 -7.70 -4.56
C LEU A 154 1.81 -6.33 -3.90
N ASP A 155 0.81 -6.02 -3.06
CA ASP A 155 0.72 -4.76 -2.32
C ASP A 155 1.88 -4.63 -1.32
N LYS A 156 2.20 -5.72 -0.61
CA LYS A 156 3.36 -5.80 0.30
C LYS A 156 4.67 -5.59 -0.44
N ALA A 157 4.92 -6.31 -1.53
CA ALA A 157 6.14 -6.15 -2.33
C ALA A 157 6.27 -4.73 -2.89
N GLN A 158 5.16 -4.12 -3.35
CA GLN A 158 5.14 -2.74 -3.81
C GLN A 158 5.50 -1.77 -2.69
N LYS A 159 4.97 -1.96 -1.47
CA LYS A 159 5.31 -1.16 -0.29
C LYS A 159 6.76 -1.39 0.18
N GLU A 160 7.26 -2.61 0.13
CA GLU A 160 8.66 -2.93 0.45
C GLU A 160 9.62 -2.27 -0.53
N ILE A 161 9.33 -2.29 -1.83
CA ILE A 161 10.10 -1.54 -2.83
C ILE A 161 10.10 -0.04 -2.51
N GLN A 162 8.96 0.51 -2.07
CA GLN A 162 8.84 1.92 -1.69
C GLN A 162 9.59 2.27 -0.39
N THR A 163 9.60 1.38 0.60
CA THR A 163 10.29 1.60 1.89
C THR A 163 11.80 1.37 1.79
N LEU A 164 12.24 0.37 1.00
CA LEU A 164 13.65 0.10 0.70
C LEU A 164 14.24 1.11 -0.30
N SER A 165 13.42 1.80 -1.09
CA SER A 165 13.85 3.05 -1.70
C SER A 165 13.94 4.10 -0.60
N SER A 166 15.08 4.13 0.11
CA SER A 166 15.41 5.31 0.91
C SER A 166 15.30 6.51 -0.02
N PRO A 167 14.37 7.44 0.24
CA PRO A 167 14.26 8.63 -0.60
C PRO A 167 15.54 9.45 -0.49
N LEU A 168 16.32 9.29 0.57
CA LEU A 168 17.61 9.95 0.76
C LEU A 168 18.75 8.95 0.60
N VAL A 169 19.63 9.21 -0.36
CA VAL A 169 20.90 8.51 -0.57
C VAL A 169 22.01 9.38 -0.01
N PRO A 170 22.56 9.07 1.18
CA PRO A 170 23.62 9.87 1.78
C PRO A 170 24.90 9.74 0.95
N LEU A 171 25.54 10.86 0.64
CA LEU A 171 26.87 10.93 0.02
C LEU A 171 27.96 11.18 1.06
N SER A 172 27.65 12.00 2.06
CA SER A 172 28.47 12.31 3.23
C SER A 172 27.56 12.68 4.41
N ASP A 173 28.15 13.00 5.55
CA ASP A 173 27.40 13.47 6.73
C ASP A 173 26.60 14.75 6.42
N GLU A 174 27.12 15.61 5.55
CA GLU A 174 26.56 16.93 5.21
C GLU A 174 25.71 16.93 3.93
N ILE A 175 25.82 15.89 3.08
CA ILE A 175 25.22 15.89 1.74
C ILE A 175 24.43 14.61 1.50
N SER A 176 23.18 14.79 1.06
CA SER A 176 22.32 13.69 0.62
C SER A 176 21.72 13.97 -0.76
N ILE A 177 21.31 12.91 -1.45
CA ILE A 177 20.59 12.98 -2.72
C ILE A 177 19.17 12.46 -2.52
N LEU A 178 18.18 13.19 -3.05
CA LEU A 178 16.81 12.75 -3.22
C LEU A 178 16.55 12.44 -4.71
N PRO A 179 16.68 11.18 -5.16
CA PRO A 179 16.38 10.81 -6.52
C PRO A 179 14.86 10.77 -6.74
N ILE A 180 14.40 11.52 -7.74
CA ILE A 180 13.00 11.55 -8.18
C ILE A 180 12.89 10.68 -9.43
N ILE A 181 12.23 9.53 -9.31
CA ILE A 181 12.17 8.49 -10.36
C ILE A 181 10.73 8.18 -10.75
N GLY A 182 10.47 8.08 -12.07
CA GLY A 182 9.22 7.58 -12.62
C GLY A 182 8.12 8.64 -12.72
N HIS A 183 6.87 8.23 -12.51
CA HIS A 183 5.72 9.14 -12.55
C HIS A 183 5.28 9.46 -11.12
N ILE A 184 5.39 10.73 -10.71
CA ILE A 184 4.94 11.18 -9.38
C ILE A 184 3.48 11.62 -9.47
N THR A 185 2.62 11.02 -8.65
CA THR A 185 1.24 11.47 -8.41
C THR A 185 1.20 12.52 -7.30
N LEU A 186 0.10 13.27 -7.18
CA LEU A 186 -0.07 14.27 -6.12
C LEU A 186 0.04 13.68 -4.71
N GLU A 187 -0.62 12.55 -4.46
CA GLU A 187 -0.56 11.84 -3.17
C GLU A 187 0.89 11.44 -2.82
N ARG A 188 1.62 10.91 -3.81
CA ARG A 188 3.02 10.53 -3.62
C ARG A 188 3.92 11.73 -3.36
N ALA A 189 3.64 12.89 -3.95
CA ALA A 189 4.40 14.10 -3.69
C ALA A 189 4.30 14.53 -2.22
N TYR A 190 3.10 14.47 -1.62
CA TYR A 190 2.91 14.77 -0.20
C TYR A 190 3.61 13.76 0.72
N GLN A 191 3.50 12.46 0.42
CA GLN A 191 4.23 11.42 1.16
C GLN A 191 5.75 11.63 1.09
N LEU A 192 6.28 12.00 -0.08
CA LEU A 192 7.70 12.32 -0.24
C LEU A 192 8.12 13.52 0.63
N ILE A 193 7.30 14.55 0.74
CA ILE A 193 7.59 15.70 1.60
C ILE A 193 7.68 15.28 3.06
N GLU A 194 6.68 14.54 3.56
CA GLU A 194 6.67 14.06 4.94
C GLU A 194 7.87 13.17 5.23
N ASP A 195 8.16 12.21 4.34
CA ASP A 195 9.30 11.31 4.47
C ASP A 195 10.63 12.05 4.48
N VAL A 196 10.83 13.00 3.56
CA VAL A 196 12.08 13.75 3.45
C VAL A 196 12.25 14.68 4.63
N VAL A 197 11.21 15.39 5.06
CA VAL A 197 11.26 16.27 6.23
C VAL A 197 11.53 15.48 7.51
N MET A 198 10.95 14.29 7.67
CA MET A 198 11.22 13.42 8.82
C MET A 198 12.63 12.81 8.79
N LYS A 199 13.11 12.39 7.61
CA LYS A 199 14.42 11.73 7.45
C LYS A 199 15.59 12.71 7.35
N ALA A 200 15.34 13.94 6.92
CA ALA A 200 16.32 15.02 6.94
C ALA A 200 16.50 15.51 8.39
N SER A 201 17.22 14.71 9.19
CA SER A 201 17.58 15.04 10.56
C SER A 201 18.72 16.05 10.64
N GLU A 202 19.11 16.42 11.86
CA GLU A 202 20.33 17.20 12.12
C GLU A 202 21.54 16.57 11.41
N GLY A 203 22.29 17.38 10.66
CA GLY A 203 23.53 16.98 9.98
C GLY A 203 23.56 17.25 8.48
N ILE A 204 22.40 17.28 7.79
CA ILE A 204 22.36 17.55 6.34
C ILE A 204 22.42 19.06 6.08
N ASP A 205 23.49 19.53 5.44
CA ASP A 205 23.62 20.92 4.99
C ASP A 205 23.13 21.10 3.55
N PHE A 206 23.28 20.07 2.70
CA PHE A 206 22.89 20.11 1.30
C PHE A 206 22.05 18.89 0.90
N LEU A 207 20.91 19.15 0.25
CA LEU A 207 20.06 18.12 -0.32
C LEU A 207 19.94 18.29 -1.84
N ILE A 208 20.45 17.33 -2.60
CA ILE A 208 20.39 17.34 -4.06
C ILE A 208 19.09 16.66 -4.52
N LEU A 209 18.16 17.43 -5.07
CA LEU A 209 16.92 16.95 -5.69
C LEU A 209 17.21 16.57 -7.15
N ASP A 210 17.35 15.27 -7.46
CA ASP A 210 17.70 14.81 -8.81
C ASP A 210 16.47 14.37 -9.61
N PHE A 211 16.15 15.14 -10.65
CA PHE A 211 15.00 14.91 -11.54
C PHE A 211 15.37 14.14 -12.81
N SER A 212 16.58 13.60 -12.90
CA SER A 212 17.06 12.87 -14.09
C SER A 212 16.20 11.65 -14.44
N GLY A 213 15.50 11.08 -13.45
CA GLY A 213 14.63 9.90 -13.58
C GLY A 213 13.20 10.18 -14.04
N ILE A 214 12.83 11.44 -14.34
CA ILE A 214 11.49 11.81 -14.80
C ILE A 214 11.53 12.46 -16.18
N THR A 215 10.51 12.18 -17.00
CA THR A 215 10.39 12.74 -18.36
C THR A 215 9.32 13.82 -18.48
N GLN A 216 8.36 13.83 -17.54
CA GLN A 216 7.26 14.78 -17.47
C GLN A 216 6.93 15.08 -16.00
N ILE A 217 6.53 16.32 -15.73
CA ILE A 217 6.02 16.77 -14.43
C ILE A 217 4.53 17.02 -14.60
N ASP A 218 3.72 16.40 -13.76
CA ASP A 218 2.30 16.74 -13.65
C ASP A 218 2.19 18.18 -13.09
N PRO A 219 1.49 19.12 -13.75
CA PRO A 219 1.36 20.48 -13.23
C PRO A 219 0.82 20.55 -11.79
N ARG A 220 0.08 19.53 -11.34
CA ARG A 220 -0.47 19.45 -9.98
C ARG A 220 0.59 19.22 -8.90
N ILE A 221 1.76 18.66 -9.24
CA ILE A 221 2.83 18.39 -8.26
C ILE A 221 3.78 19.57 -8.07
N GLU A 222 3.57 20.67 -8.79
CA GLU A 222 4.41 21.85 -8.73
C GLU A 222 4.42 22.49 -7.33
N GLU A 223 3.24 22.76 -6.78
CA GLU A 223 3.10 23.35 -5.44
C GLU A 223 3.72 22.47 -4.34
N PRO A 224 3.42 21.16 -4.25
CA PRO A 224 4.10 20.26 -3.32
C PRO A 224 5.64 20.32 -3.41
N LEU A 225 6.22 20.30 -4.61
CA LEU A 225 7.67 20.37 -4.79
C LEU A 225 8.26 21.70 -4.29
N LEU A 226 7.55 22.81 -4.51
CA LEU A 226 7.97 24.11 -4.00
C LEU A 226 7.88 24.18 -2.47
N ASP A 227 6.87 23.55 -1.88
CA ASP A 227 6.72 23.47 -0.44
C ASP A 227 7.83 22.63 0.21
N LEU A 228 8.27 21.56 -0.45
CA LEU A 228 9.48 20.83 -0.06
C LEU A 228 10.71 21.75 -0.02
N ILE A 229 10.98 22.48 -1.11
CA ILE A 229 12.13 23.39 -1.22
C ILE A 229 12.09 24.45 -0.11
N LYS A 230 10.91 25.03 0.17
CA LYS A 230 10.74 26.00 1.25
C LYS A 230 10.97 25.38 2.62
N ALA A 231 10.41 24.19 2.88
CA ALA A 231 10.57 23.49 4.15
C ALA A 231 12.05 23.20 4.44
N LEU A 232 12.78 22.68 3.44
CA LEU A 232 14.22 22.44 3.53
C LEU A 232 15.00 23.70 3.91
N LYS A 233 14.71 24.84 3.24
CA LYS A 233 15.34 26.12 3.57
C LYS A 233 15.03 26.60 4.98
N ILE A 234 13.81 26.41 5.46
CA ILE A 234 13.42 26.74 6.84
C ILE A 234 14.21 25.89 7.84
N MET A 235 14.49 24.63 7.49
CA MET A 235 15.32 23.71 8.29
C MET A 235 16.82 24.03 8.20
N GLY A 236 17.24 25.03 7.41
CA GLY A 236 18.65 25.37 7.20
C GLY A 236 19.36 24.49 6.16
N ILE A 237 18.63 23.60 5.50
CA ILE A 237 19.15 22.71 4.46
C ILE A 237 19.12 23.46 3.13
N THR A 238 20.24 23.44 2.40
CA THR A 238 20.36 24.06 1.08
C THR A 238 19.94 23.07 -0.02
N PRO A 239 18.79 23.27 -0.67
CA PRO A 239 18.39 22.44 -1.79
C PRO A 239 19.23 22.76 -3.04
N ILE A 240 19.60 21.73 -3.79
CA ILE A 240 20.24 21.85 -5.11
C ILE A 240 19.46 21.01 -6.11
N ILE A 241 19.01 21.60 -7.21
CA ILE A 241 18.18 20.91 -8.19
C ILE A 241 19.04 20.43 -9.36
N THR A 242 18.92 19.16 -9.73
CA THR A 242 19.65 18.58 -10.88
C THR A 242 18.76 17.82 -11.84
N GLY A 243 19.25 17.59 -13.05
CA GLY A 243 18.61 16.64 -13.98
C GLY A 243 17.30 17.11 -14.61
N ILE A 244 16.98 18.41 -14.56
CA ILE A 244 15.81 18.96 -15.26
C ILE A 244 16.03 18.88 -16.77
N LEU A 245 15.22 18.05 -17.44
CA LEU A 245 15.28 17.90 -18.89
C LEU A 245 14.77 19.17 -19.61
N PRO A 246 15.31 19.50 -20.81
CA PRO A 246 14.84 20.65 -21.58
C PRO A 246 13.34 20.64 -21.86
N THR A 247 12.74 19.46 -22.06
CA THR A 247 11.29 19.29 -22.24
C THR A 247 10.50 19.75 -21.01
N MET A 248 10.98 19.48 -19.81
CA MET A 248 10.34 19.90 -18.56
C MET A 248 10.42 21.42 -18.38
N ALA A 249 11.59 22.00 -18.67
CA ALA A 249 11.80 23.44 -18.62
C ALA A 249 10.89 24.21 -19.60
N MET A 250 10.60 23.62 -20.77
CA MET A 250 9.69 24.22 -21.77
C MET A 250 8.21 24.03 -21.43
N ASN A 251 7.84 22.91 -20.78
CA ASN A 251 6.44 22.55 -20.56
C ASN A 251 5.87 23.03 -19.23
N VAL A 252 6.70 23.50 -18.30
CA VAL A 252 6.25 24.02 -17.00
C VAL A 252 6.84 25.42 -16.74
N PRO A 253 6.39 26.45 -17.47
CA PRO A 253 6.93 27.80 -17.36
C PRO A 253 6.72 28.42 -15.96
N HIS A 254 5.67 28.02 -15.24
CA HIS A 254 5.43 28.47 -13.87
C HIS A 254 6.44 27.84 -12.89
N PHE A 255 6.75 26.54 -13.02
CA PHE A 255 7.77 25.89 -12.21
C PHE A 255 9.16 26.48 -12.46
N ALA A 256 9.53 26.68 -13.73
CA ALA A 256 10.79 27.32 -14.07
C ALA A 256 10.90 28.75 -13.50
N HIS A 257 9.79 29.49 -13.45
CA HIS A 257 9.74 30.80 -12.81
C HIS A 257 9.87 30.71 -11.28
N SER A 258 9.19 29.74 -10.66
CA SER A 258 9.17 29.54 -9.22
C SER A 258 10.51 29.06 -8.67
N LEU A 259 11.33 28.39 -9.49
CA LEU A 259 12.70 28.00 -9.16
C LEU A 259 13.73 29.13 -9.38
N LYS A 260 13.29 30.33 -9.74
CA LYS A 260 14.21 31.45 -9.97
C LYS A 260 14.94 31.84 -8.68
N GLY A 261 16.27 31.75 -8.71
CA GLY A 261 17.12 32.02 -7.55
C GLY A 261 17.46 30.78 -6.74
N GLU A 262 16.93 29.62 -7.10
CA GLU A 262 17.39 28.34 -6.58
C GLU A 262 18.70 27.90 -7.23
N ARG A 263 19.51 27.15 -6.48
CA ARG A 263 20.74 26.56 -7.03
C ARG A 263 20.36 25.39 -7.92
N MET A 264 20.75 25.46 -9.19
CA MET A 264 20.43 24.44 -10.18
C MET A 264 21.69 24.06 -10.97
N GLU A 265 21.89 22.77 -11.18
CA GLU A 265 22.99 22.25 -12.00
C GLU A 265 22.45 21.27 -13.04
N ALA A 266 23.12 21.17 -14.19
CA ALA A 266 22.63 20.32 -15.27
C ALA A 266 22.61 18.82 -14.89
N THR A 267 23.55 18.38 -14.05
CA THR A 267 23.67 16.97 -13.65
C THR A 267 24.09 16.85 -12.19
N LEU A 268 23.75 15.72 -11.57
CA LEU A 268 24.20 15.36 -10.23
C LEU A 268 25.73 15.45 -10.08
N LYS A 269 26.48 15.02 -11.10
CA LYS A 269 27.94 15.08 -11.11
C LYS A 269 28.46 16.51 -10.91
N ILE A 270 27.90 17.48 -11.65
CA ILE A 270 28.32 18.89 -11.56
C ILE A 270 27.99 19.45 -10.17
N ALA A 271 26.82 19.13 -9.62
CA ALA A 271 26.44 19.57 -8.28
C ALA A 271 27.41 19.06 -7.21
N ILE A 272 27.77 17.78 -7.28
CA ILE A 272 28.74 17.15 -6.36
C ILE A 272 30.13 17.81 -6.49
N GLU A 273 30.61 18.03 -7.71
CA GLU A 273 31.89 18.71 -7.95
C GLU A 273 31.90 20.14 -7.37
N GLN A 274 30.80 20.88 -7.52
CA GLN A 274 30.62 22.23 -6.96
C GLN A 274 30.45 22.27 -5.44
N LEU A 275 30.23 21.12 -4.80
CA LEU A 275 30.24 20.97 -3.33
C LEU A 275 31.63 20.55 -2.81
N GLY A 276 32.65 20.50 -3.67
CA GLY A 276 34.03 20.22 -3.26
C GLY A 276 34.42 18.74 -3.30
N PHE A 277 33.63 17.90 -3.95
CA PHE A 277 33.95 16.48 -4.13
C PHE A 277 34.68 16.27 -5.45
N GLU A 278 35.83 15.61 -5.40
CA GLU A 278 36.59 15.24 -6.59
C GLU A 278 36.59 13.72 -6.79
N LEU A 279 36.24 13.30 -8.01
CA LEU A 279 36.34 11.91 -8.43
C LEU A 279 37.81 11.54 -8.69
N THR A 280 38.47 10.96 -7.69
CA THR A 280 39.81 10.40 -7.87
C THR A 280 39.73 8.97 -8.41
N LYS A 281 40.30 8.72 -9.59
CA LYS A 281 40.43 7.36 -10.12
C LYS A 281 41.49 6.60 -9.32
N LYS A 282 41.08 5.63 -8.50
CA LYS A 282 42.05 4.69 -7.90
C LYS A 282 42.63 3.82 -9.01
N ASN A 283 43.95 3.88 -9.21
CA ASN A 283 44.69 3.14 -10.25
C ASN A 283 44.78 1.61 -10.02
N GLU A 284 43.92 1.01 -9.19
CA GLU A 284 44.05 -0.39 -8.76
C GLU A 284 43.47 -1.42 -9.75
N PHE A 285 42.71 -1.01 -10.77
CA PHE A 285 42.13 -1.95 -11.75
C PHE A 285 43.01 -2.25 -12.98
N ALA A 286 44.25 -1.76 -13.04
CA ALA A 286 45.14 -2.02 -14.17
C ALA A 286 45.91 -3.35 -14.09
N ASN A 287 45.84 -4.10 -12.97
CA ASN A 287 46.69 -5.28 -12.76
C ASN A 287 46.00 -6.62 -12.44
N SER A 288 44.67 -6.73 -12.41
CA SER A 288 44.01 -8.05 -12.40
C SER A 288 43.68 -8.52 -13.82
N ARG A 289 44.73 -8.93 -14.52
CA ARG A 289 44.60 -9.78 -15.70
C ARG A 289 44.04 -11.13 -15.19
N TRP A 290 42.74 -11.35 -15.38
CA TRP A 290 42.09 -12.64 -15.12
C TRP A 290 42.89 -13.74 -15.82
N LYS A 291 43.56 -14.58 -15.03
CA LYS A 291 44.08 -15.89 -15.45
C LYS A 291 43.05 -16.94 -15.08
#